data_AF-A0A9P1GSA7-F1
#
_entry.id   AF-A0A9P1GSA7-F1
#
_cell.length_a   1.000
_cell.length_b   1.000
_cell.length_c   1.000
_cell.angle_alpha   90.00
_cell.angle_beta   90.00
_cell.angle_gamma   90.00
#
_symmetry.space_group_name_H-M   'P 1'
#
loop_
_entity.id
_entity.type
_entity.pdbx_description
1 polymer ?
#
loop_
_entity_poly.entity_id
_entity_poly.type
_entity_poly.pdbx_seq_one_letter_code
_entity_poly.pdbx_strand_id
1 'polypeptide(L)'
;MPSLKRPASALPPTSMKRPSGSIKDVVSELQNGMQEEDENEQVEVRDKQKAQKFHKIVSSGSLPDHIVHMYQVESKKSKEGARAYQTKLINQLFSKTSDGTYRLMTDKHEFQEYRQVFQRTVAKDTTEAIPRTLMLAKNFHGNEVLLKKAIDNGEVVAKTDTDSNIEYLQFRKLKKEIARGNEEGERVEGTKKVSKEQAHAMADVMSKLKWKFQLTKASAGSGQDPKADEKLMNENGGIPQNIKKLATKAKDACERLLKDGSKLIAQADLQGLVKEGYKTLSTHIQNLNNFLMFDELPSDASVNKASLENFIGHIAQDVEKFNGEIQAAKARAKAKS
;
A
#
# COMPACT_ATOMS: atom_id res chain seq x y z
N MET A 1 -8.60 43.68 -73.12
CA MET A 1 -9.39 42.49 -72.78
C MET A 1 -9.82 42.54 -71.33
N PRO A 2 -11.06 42.12 -71.02
CA PRO A 2 -11.71 42.27 -69.73
C PRO A 2 -11.38 41.11 -68.78
N SER A 3 -11.31 41.40 -67.47
CA SER A 3 -11.80 40.50 -66.42
C SER A 3 -11.87 41.31 -65.11
N LEU A 4 -13.02 41.95 -64.89
CA LEU A 4 -14.07 41.50 -63.96
C LEU A 4 -13.59 41.38 -62.51
N LYS A 5 -13.45 42.53 -61.85
CA LYS A 5 -13.68 42.66 -60.40
C LYS A 5 -15.19 42.75 -60.15
N ARG A 6 -15.74 41.81 -59.40
CA ARG A 6 -17.05 41.92 -58.74
C ARG A 6 -17.05 41.17 -57.39
N PRO A 7 -17.97 41.52 -56.49
CA PRO A 7 -17.69 41.71 -55.07
C PRO A 7 -18.39 40.69 -54.15
N ALA A 8 -18.02 40.77 -52.86
CA ALA A 8 -18.77 40.46 -51.64
C ALA A 8 -19.86 39.36 -51.67
N SER A 9 -19.72 38.34 -50.82
CA SER A 9 -20.87 37.84 -50.04
C SER A 9 -20.46 36.91 -48.89
N ALA A 10 -21.07 37.19 -47.73
CA ALA A 10 -21.63 36.24 -46.76
C ALA A 10 -20.70 35.32 -45.95
N LEU A 11 -20.60 35.68 -44.67
CA LEU A 11 -20.60 34.76 -43.53
C LEU A 11 -21.65 33.64 -43.73
N PRO A 12 -21.32 32.36 -43.47
CA PRO A 12 -22.33 31.37 -43.14
C PRO A 12 -22.71 31.46 -41.64
N PRO A 13 -23.94 31.08 -41.29
CA PRO A 13 -24.57 31.41 -40.03
C PRO A 13 -24.10 30.52 -38.88
N THR A 14 -24.23 31.06 -37.68
CA THR A 14 -24.36 30.32 -36.42
C THR A 14 -25.27 29.10 -36.59
N SER A 15 -24.70 27.89 -36.54
CA SER A 15 -25.48 26.67 -36.31
C SER A 15 -25.24 26.17 -34.88
N MET A 16 -26.23 26.52 -34.07
CA MET A 16 -26.77 25.78 -32.93
C MET A 16 -25.81 24.96 -32.06
N LYS A 17 -25.64 25.46 -30.82
CA LYS A 17 -25.34 24.63 -29.64
C LYS A 17 -26.21 23.37 -29.68
N ARG A 18 -25.59 22.21 -29.89
CA ARG A 18 -26.22 20.92 -29.60
C ARG A 18 -26.39 20.81 -28.08
N PRO A 19 -27.53 20.29 -27.60
CA PRO A 19 -27.80 20.17 -26.18
C PRO A 19 -26.77 19.24 -25.52
N SER A 20 -26.42 19.58 -24.28
CA SER A 20 -25.65 18.75 -23.35
C SER A 20 -26.05 17.28 -23.49
N GLY A 21 -25.17 16.46 -24.07
CA GLY A 21 -25.31 15.01 -24.02
C GLY A 21 -25.50 14.57 -22.57
N SER A 22 -26.45 13.67 -22.34
CA SER A 22 -26.72 13.15 -21.01
C SER A 22 -25.50 12.33 -20.57
N ILE A 23 -25.21 12.29 -19.26
CA ILE A 23 -24.15 11.45 -18.70
C ILE A 23 -24.30 9.98 -19.14
N LYS A 24 -25.52 9.54 -19.45
CA LYS A 24 -25.78 8.22 -20.05
C LYS A 24 -25.14 8.01 -21.43
N ASP A 25 -25.07 9.03 -22.28
CA ASP A 25 -24.45 8.93 -23.61
C ASP A 25 -22.93 8.80 -23.50
N VAL A 26 -22.31 9.54 -22.56
CA VAL A 26 -20.87 9.45 -22.26
C VAL A 26 -20.51 8.09 -21.65
N VAL A 27 -21.38 7.52 -20.80
CA VAL A 27 -21.19 6.18 -20.22
C VAL A 27 -21.37 5.09 -21.26
N SER A 28 -22.25 5.28 -22.24
CA SER A 28 -22.45 4.34 -23.35
C SER A 28 -21.28 4.37 -24.35
N GLU A 29 -20.71 5.54 -24.63
CA GLU A 29 -19.47 5.68 -25.39
C GLU A 29 -18.27 5.04 -24.68
N LEU A 30 -18.17 5.15 -23.34
CA LEU A 30 -17.13 4.48 -22.56
C LEU A 30 -17.30 2.95 -22.48
N GLN A 31 -18.54 2.44 -22.48
CA GLN A 31 -18.80 1.00 -22.51
C GLN A 31 -18.59 0.39 -23.90
N ASN A 32 -18.86 1.13 -24.98
CA ASN A 32 -18.66 0.66 -26.36
C ASN A 32 -17.25 0.93 -26.90
N GLY A 33 -16.52 1.91 -26.35
CA GLY A 33 -15.14 2.25 -26.76
C GLY A 33 -14.06 1.25 -26.31
N MET A 34 -14.42 0.15 -25.64
CA MET A 34 -13.49 -0.92 -25.24
C MET A 34 -13.48 -2.12 -26.20
N GLN A 35 -14.18 -2.07 -27.34
CA GLN A 35 -14.28 -3.22 -28.25
C GLN A 35 -13.79 -3.00 -29.69
N GLU A 36 -13.23 -1.84 -30.06
CA GLU A 36 -12.66 -1.64 -31.40
C GLU A 36 -11.34 -0.83 -31.35
N GLU A 37 -10.25 -1.47 -30.93
CA GLU A 37 -8.87 -1.13 -31.34
C GLU A 37 -8.02 -2.42 -31.45
N ASP A 38 -8.50 -3.41 -32.19
CA ASP A 38 -7.65 -4.46 -32.78
C ASP A 38 -7.27 -4.00 -34.20
N GLU A 39 -6.28 -3.11 -34.35
CA GLU A 39 -5.65 -2.85 -35.67
C GLU A 39 -4.34 -2.03 -35.58
N ASN A 40 -3.23 -2.70 -35.25
CA ASN A 40 -1.94 -2.66 -35.99
C ASN A 40 -0.81 -3.33 -35.18
N GLU A 41 -0.61 -4.63 -35.38
CA GLU A 41 0.68 -5.26 -35.09
C GLU A 41 1.74 -4.71 -36.07
N GLN A 42 2.33 -3.55 -35.74
CA GLN A 42 3.64 -3.21 -36.29
C GLN A 42 4.62 -4.27 -35.78
N VAL A 43 5.03 -5.18 -36.67
CA VAL A 43 6.08 -6.15 -36.39
C VAL A 43 7.35 -5.38 -36.03
N GLU A 44 7.66 -5.28 -34.74
CA GLU A 44 8.87 -4.61 -34.27
C GLU A 44 10.10 -5.28 -34.91
N VAL A 45 10.82 -4.53 -35.74
CA VAL A 45 12.05 -5.01 -36.37
C VAL A 45 13.15 -5.13 -35.32
N ARG A 46 13.82 -6.28 -35.28
CA ARG A 46 14.89 -6.56 -34.30
C ARG A 46 16.10 -5.65 -34.52
N ASP A 47 16.46 -4.88 -33.50
CA ASP A 47 17.71 -4.13 -33.49
C ASP A 47 18.91 -5.09 -33.28
N LYS A 48 19.72 -5.24 -34.32
CA LYS A 48 20.89 -6.13 -34.34
C LYS A 48 21.94 -5.73 -33.29
N GLN A 49 22.11 -4.44 -33.02
CA GLN A 49 23.12 -3.95 -32.07
C GLN A 49 22.69 -4.23 -30.62
N LYS A 50 21.42 -3.97 -30.29
CA LYS A 50 20.85 -4.31 -28.98
C LYS A 50 20.92 -5.82 -28.72
N ALA A 51 20.60 -6.64 -29.72
CA ALA A 51 20.68 -8.09 -29.61
C ALA A 51 22.10 -8.61 -29.33
N GLN A 52 23.11 -8.10 -30.04
CA GLN A 52 24.50 -8.48 -29.80
C GLN A 52 24.96 -8.08 -28.39
N LYS A 53 24.58 -6.88 -27.94
CA LYS A 53 24.88 -6.42 -26.59
C LYS A 53 24.20 -7.28 -25.52
N PHE A 54 22.93 -7.64 -25.72
CA PHE A 54 22.18 -8.52 -24.84
C PHE A 54 22.89 -9.87 -24.66
N HIS A 55 23.26 -10.53 -25.76
CA HIS A 55 23.93 -11.83 -25.69
C HIS A 55 25.28 -11.77 -24.96
N LYS A 56 26.05 -10.68 -25.15
CA LYS A 56 27.31 -10.45 -24.42
C LYS A 56 27.09 -10.26 -22.92
N ILE A 57 26.03 -9.55 -22.53
CA ILE A 57 25.69 -9.33 -21.11
C ILE A 57 25.18 -10.63 -20.47
N VAL A 58 24.33 -11.38 -21.17
CA VAL A 58 23.84 -12.70 -20.73
C VAL A 58 25.00 -13.68 -20.54
N SER A 59 25.94 -13.76 -21.49
CA SER A 59 27.09 -14.67 -21.37
C SER A 59 28.04 -14.27 -20.23
N SER A 60 28.12 -12.98 -19.89
CA SER A 60 28.89 -12.48 -18.74
C SER A 60 28.20 -12.67 -17.38
N GLY A 61 26.94 -13.13 -17.35
CA GLY A 61 26.17 -13.29 -16.10
C GLY A 61 25.80 -11.97 -15.40
N SER A 62 25.92 -10.82 -16.07
CA SER A 62 25.64 -9.50 -15.48
C SER A 62 24.17 -9.07 -15.58
N LEU A 63 23.31 -9.92 -16.14
CA LEU A 63 21.88 -9.65 -16.28
C LEU A 63 21.10 -10.17 -15.06
N PRO A 64 20.12 -9.43 -14.53
CA PRO A 64 19.27 -9.92 -13.44
C PRO A 64 18.48 -11.18 -13.80
N ASP A 65 18.38 -12.12 -12.86
CA ASP A 65 17.73 -13.44 -13.04
C ASP A 65 16.30 -13.35 -13.58
N HIS A 66 15.52 -12.36 -13.14
CA HIS A 66 14.14 -12.17 -13.59
C HIS A 66 14.04 -11.88 -15.09
N ILE A 67 14.98 -11.10 -15.65
CA ILE A 67 15.02 -10.80 -17.10
C ILE A 67 15.47 -12.03 -17.90
N VAL A 68 16.41 -12.80 -17.37
CA VAL A 68 16.84 -14.07 -17.97
C VAL A 68 15.65 -15.02 -18.05
N HIS A 69 14.84 -15.10 -16.99
CA HIS A 69 13.64 -15.91 -16.97
C HIS A 69 12.57 -15.41 -17.96
N MET A 70 12.33 -14.10 -18.08
CA MET A 70 11.46 -13.56 -19.13
C MET A 70 11.93 -14.00 -20.53
N TYR A 71 13.23 -13.91 -20.78
CA TYR A 71 13.82 -14.26 -22.07
C TYR A 71 13.75 -15.76 -22.40
N GLN A 72 13.99 -16.64 -21.43
CA GLN A 72 14.12 -18.08 -21.65
C GLN A 72 12.82 -18.87 -21.41
N VAL A 73 12.00 -18.44 -20.46
CA VAL A 73 10.82 -19.17 -19.99
C VAL A 73 9.54 -18.51 -20.46
N GLU A 74 9.36 -17.20 -20.23
CA GLU A 74 8.11 -16.51 -20.64
C GLU A 74 7.99 -16.38 -22.15
N SER A 75 9.11 -16.17 -22.86
CA SER A 75 9.08 -16.13 -24.32
C SER A 75 8.48 -17.40 -24.95
N LYS A 76 8.69 -18.57 -24.34
CA LYS A 76 8.14 -19.85 -24.81
C LYS A 76 6.64 -19.98 -24.58
N LYS A 77 6.07 -19.20 -23.66
CA LYS A 77 4.65 -19.21 -23.30
C LYS A 77 3.86 -18.09 -23.99
N SER A 78 4.54 -17.13 -24.62
CA SER A 78 3.89 -15.99 -25.29
C SER A 78 3.05 -16.43 -26.48
N LYS A 79 1.86 -15.83 -26.62
CA LYS A 79 0.93 -16.04 -27.75
C LYS A 79 1.50 -15.51 -29.08
N GLU A 80 2.30 -14.45 -29.02
CA GLU A 80 2.97 -13.81 -30.17
C GLU A 80 4.17 -14.64 -30.71
N GLY A 81 4.53 -15.72 -30.01
CA GLY A 81 5.68 -16.56 -30.32
C GLY A 81 7.00 -16.06 -29.71
N ALA A 82 7.90 -17.01 -29.44
CA ALA A 82 9.10 -16.74 -28.64
C ALA A 82 10.04 -15.69 -29.26
N ARG A 83 10.18 -15.67 -30.59
CA ARG A 83 11.10 -14.75 -31.28
C ARG A 83 10.60 -13.31 -31.28
N ALA A 84 9.30 -13.10 -31.44
CA ALA A 84 8.69 -11.77 -31.39
C ALA A 84 8.81 -11.19 -29.98
N TYR A 85 8.42 -11.98 -28.97
CA TYR A 85 8.53 -11.60 -27.57
C TYR A 85 9.96 -11.27 -27.15
N GLN A 86 10.94 -12.10 -27.53
CA GLN A 86 12.37 -11.84 -27.26
C GLN A 86 12.85 -10.55 -27.92
N THR A 87 12.37 -10.24 -29.12
CA THR A 87 12.74 -9.03 -29.85
C THR A 87 12.20 -7.79 -29.15
N LYS A 88 10.92 -7.81 -28.77
CA LYS A 88 10.25 -6.76 -28.00
C LYS A 88 10.95 -6.51 -26.66
N LEU A 89 11.23 -7.59 -25.93
CA LEU A 89 11.96 -7.55 -24.66
C LEU A 89 13.33 -6.86 -24.81
N ILE A 90 14.14 -7.26 -25.79
CA ILE A 90 15.47 -6.68 -26.02
C ILE A 90 15.35 -5.20 -26.44
N ASN A 91 14.39 -4.86 -27.29
CA ASN A 91 14.17 -3.50 -27.75
C ASN A 91 13.79 -2.56 -26.59
N GLN A 92 12.95 -3.03 -25.68
CA GLN A 92 12.52 -2.30 -24.49
C GLN A 92 13.64 -2.20 -23.44
N LEU A 93 14.44 -3.26 -23.26
CA LEU A 93 15.48 -3.34 -22.24
C LEU A 93 16.65 -2.38 -22.49
N PHE A 94 16.93 -2.02 -23.75
CA PHE A 94 17.99 -1.06 -24.09
C PHE A 94 17.44 0.25 -24.66
N SER A 95 17.79 1.36 -24.02
CA SER A 95 17.63 2.70 -24.58
C SER A 95 18.98 3.26 -25.04
N LYS A 96 18.95 4.04 -26.12
CA LYS A 96 20.14 4.75 -26.60
C LYS A 96 20.21 6.10 -25.88
N THR A 97 21.31 6.36 -25.20
CA THR A 97 21.58 7.63 -24.52
C THR A 97 21.94 8.70 -25.57
N SER A 98 21.88 9.99 -25.20
CA SER A 98 22.35 11.11 -26.05
C SER A 98 23.74 10.88 -26.63
N ASP A 99 24.60 10.19 -25.87
CA ASP A 99 26.00 9.92 -26.20
C ASP A 99 26.16 8.71 -27.16
N GLY A 100 25.05 8.16 -27.65
CA GLY A 100 25.02 7.02 -28.54
C GLY A 100 25.25 5.66 -27.86
N THR A 101 25.53 5.65 -26.56
CA THR A 101 25.73 4.42 -25.77
C THR A 101 24.39 3.78 -25.36
N TYR A 102 24.31 2.46 -25.44
CA TYR A 102 23.13 1.72 -24.98
C TYR A 102 23.15 1.53 -23.46
N ARG A 103 22.12 1.98 -22.75
CA ARG A 103 21.95 1.75 -21.31
C ARG A 103 20.93 0.63 -21.06
N LEU A 104 21.24 -0.24 -20.10
CA LEU A 104 20.31 -1.26 -19.63
C LEU A 104 19.27 -0.60 -18.73
N MET A 105 18.00 -0.69 -19.11
CA MET A 105 16.88 -0.06 -18.41
C MET A 105 16.09 -1.11 -17.63
N THR A 106 16.68 -1.67 -16.58
CA THR A 106 15.99 -2.61 -15.66
C THR A 106 14.95 -1.92 -14.79
N ASP A 107 15.00 -0.59 -14.71
CA ASP A 107 14.10 0.21 -13.87
C ASP A 107 12.78 0.54 -14.57
N LYS A 108 12.57 0.07 -15.81
CA LYS A 108 11.27 0.22 -16.47
C LYS A 108 10.20 -0.56 -15.71
N HIS A 109 9.01 0.03 -15.70
CA HIS A 109 7.87 -0.47 -14.96
C HIS A 109 7.54 -1.94 -15.27
N GLU A 110 7.49 -2.32 -16.55
CA GLU A 110 7.26 -3.70 -17.01
C GLU A 110 8.21 -4.73 -16.38
N PHE A 111 9.47 -4.35 -16.17
CA PHE A 111 10.48 -5.22 -15.55
C PHE A 111 10.42 -5.22 -14.03
N GLN A 112 9.99 -4.12 -13.42
CA GLN A 112 9.79 -4.04 -11.97
C GLN A 112 8.58 -4.88 -11.53
N GLU A 113 7.47 -4.83 -12.27
CA GLU A 113 6.32 -5.71 -12.02
C GLU A 113 6.72 -7.16 -12.19
N TYR A 114 7.41 -7.48 -13.29
CA TYR A 114 7.88 -8.84 -13.48
C TYR A 114 8.84 -9.26 -12.37
N ARG A 115 9.71 -8.37 -11.87
CA ARG A 115 10.60 -8.65 -10.74
C ARG A 115 9.84 -8.94 -9.44
N GLN A 116 8.69 -8.29 -9.21
CA GLN A 116 7.84 -8.54 -8.04
C GLN A 116 7.14 -9.90 -8.14
N VAL A 117 6.64 -10.22 -9.34
CA VAL A 117 5.98 -11.51 -9.62
C VAL A 117 6.99 -12.65 -9.81
N PHE A 118 8.24 -12.31 -10.14
CA PHE A 118 9.31 -13.27 -10.45
C PHE A 118 9.59 -14.15 -9.23
N GLN A 119 9.22 -15.42 -9.41
CA GLN A 119 9.30 -16.42 -8.38
C GLN A 119 10.77 -16.78 -8.15
N ARG A 120 11.30 -16.37 -7.01
CA ARG A 120 12.58 -16.91 -6.55
C ARG A 120 12.32 -18.25 -5.89
N THR A 121 12.82 -19.32 -6.50
CA THR A 121 12.90 -20.63 -5.84
C THR A 121 13.98 -20.54 -4.76
N VAL A 122 13.55 -20.28 -3.53
CA VAL A 122 14.46 -20.31 -2.38
C VAL A 122 14.34 -21.69 -1.75
N ALA A 123 15.45 -22.43 -1.72
CA ALA A 123 15.52 -23.64 -0.91
C ALA A 123 15.53 -23.20 0.56
N LYS A 124 14.39 -23.36 1.25
CA LYS A 124 14.32 -23.09 2.69
C LYS A 124 14.75 -24.37 3.40
N ASP A 125 15.78 -24.21 4.21
CA ASP A 125 16.24 -25.26 5.09
C ASP A 125 15.38 -25.26 6.35
N THR A 126 14.67 -26.37 6.58
CA THR A 126 13.78 -26.54 7.73
C THR A 126 14.19 -27.79 8.49
N THR A 127 14.10 -27.74 9.82
CA THR A 127 14.32 -28.94 10.66
C THR A 127 12.96 -29.47 11.08
N GLU A 128 12.69 -30.74 10.79
CA GLU A 128 11.49 -31.43 11.24
C GLU A 128 11.86 -32.35 12.39
N ALA A 129 11.03 -32.39 13.43
CA ALA A 129 11.22 -33.23 14.61
C ALA A 129 10.00 -34.13 14.79
N ILE A 130 10.21 -35.44 14.85
CA ILE A 130 9.11 -36.41 15.05
C ILE A 130 9.51 -37.48 16.09
N PRO A 131 8.55 -38.02 16.85
CA PRO A 131 8.80 -39.10 17.81
C PRO A 131 9.48 -40.31 17.15
N ARG A 132 10.36 -40.98 17.89
CA ARG A 132 11.11 -42.17 17.41
C ARG A 132 10.22 -43.23 16.75
N THR A 133 9.10 -43.56 17.39
CA THR A 133 8.16 -44.58 16.89
C THR A 133 7.57 -44.18 15.52
N LEU A 134 7.24 -42.90 15.35
CA LEU A 134 6.70 -42.39 14.09
C LEU A 134 7.75 -42.32 12.99
N MET A 135 8.98 -41.91 13.30
CA MET A 135 10.10 -41.94 12.37
C MET A 135 10.40 -43.37 11.89
N LEU A 136 10.45 -44.32 12.83
CA LEU A 136 10.72 -45.72 12.53
C LEU A 136 9.65 -46.30 11.60
N ALA A 137 8.37 -46.05 11.88
CA ALA A 137 7.26 -46.55 11.07
C ALA A 137 7.17 -45.86 9.70
N LYS A 138 7.30 -44.54 9.64
CA LYS A 138 7.06 -43.73 8.45
C LYS A 138 8.24 -43.67 7.48
N ASN A 139 9.45 -43.49 8.01
CA ASN A 139 10.64 -43.21 7.20
C ASN A 139 11.53 -44.45 7.03
N PHE A 140 11.54 -45.36 8.00
CA PHE A 140 12.38 -46.56 8.01
C PHE A 140 11.58 -47.87 7.90
N HIS A 141 10.25 -47.80 7.77
CA HIS A 141 9.36 -48.95 7.60
C HIS A 141 9.55 -50.07 8.64
N GLY A 142 9.83 -49.70 9.90
CA GLY A 142 10.07 -50.66 10.98
C GLY A 142 11.51 -51.18 11.09
N ASN A 143 12.42 -50.76 10.21
CA ASN A 143 13.80 -51.25 10.21
C ASN A 143 14.69 -50.47 11.19
N GLU A 144 14.86 -51.01 12.40
CA GLU A 144 15.64 -50.38 13.47
C GLU A 144 17.15 -50.30 13.18
N VAL A 145 17.68 -51.24 12.40
CA VAL A 145 19.10 -51.27 12.04
C VAL A 145 19.45 -50.06 11.16
N LEU A 146 18.57 -49.71 10.21
CA LEU A 146 18.76 -48.55 9.35
C LEU A 146 18.61 -47.23 10.13
N LEU A 147 17.68 -47.18 11.09
CA LEU A 147 17.52 -46.01 11.94
C LEU A 147 18.77 -45.75 12.79
N LYS A 148 19.35 -46.78 13.40
CA LYS A 148 20.61 -46.65 14.17
C LYS A 148 21.76 -46.15 13.28
N LYS A 149 21.92 -46.73 12.09
CA LYS A 149 22.91 -46.25 11.11
C LYS A 149 22.70 -44.79 10.73
N ALA A 150 21.46 -44.33 10.54
CA ALA A 150 21.17 -42.94 10.21
C ALA A 150 21.50 -41.97 11.36
N ILE A 151 21.32 -42.42 12.62
CA ILE A 151 21.74 -41.67 13.80
C ILE A 151 23.27 -41.62 13.89
N ASP A 152 23.95 -42.75 13.70
CA ASP A 152 25.42 -42.85 13.74
C ASP A 152 26.08 -42.00 12.64
N ASN A 153 25.45 -41.92 11.47
CA ASN A 153 25.88 -41.07 10.35
C ASN A 153 25.60 -39.58 10.56
N GLY A 154 24.86 -39.20 11.61
CA GLY A 154 24.48 -37.81 11.89
C GLY A 154 23.40 -37.25 10.97
N GLU A 155 22.70 -38.10 10.19
CA GLU A 155 21.57 -37.69 9.35
C GLU A 155 20.32 -37.38 10.18
N VAL A 156 20.21 -38.03 11.34
CA VAL A 156 19.13 -37.87 12.31
C VAL A 156 19.73 -37.64 13.70
N VAL A 157 19.24 -36.64 14.42
CA VAL A 157 19.69 -36.31 15.78
C VAL A 157 18.61 -36.68 16.78
N ALA A 158 18.93 -37.55 17.73
CA ALA A 158 18.04 -37.88 18.84
C ALA A 158 18.12 -36.82 19.95
N LYS A 159 16.95 -36.31 20.36
CA LYS A 159 16.79 -35.43 21.53
C LYS A 159 15.61 -35.88 22.35
N THR A 160 15.81 -35.98 23.65
CA THR A 160 14.73 -36.21 24.60
C THR A 160 14.15 -34.87 25.03
N ASP A 161 12.84 -34.74 24.92
CA ASP A 161 12.13 -33.59 25.46
C ASP A 161 12.02 -33.72 26.98
N THR A 162 12.42 -32.69 27.72
CA THR A 162 12.46 -32.70 29.19
C THR A 162 11.07 -32.73 29.81
N ASP A 163 10.07 -32.21 29.09
CA ASP A 163 8.71 -32.04 29.62
C ASP A 163 7.86 -33.29 29.39
N SER A 164 7.95 -33.88 28.19
CA SER A 164 7.19 -35.08 27.83
C SER A 164 7.94 -36.40 28.06
N ASN A 165 9.25 -36.36 28.33
CA ASN A 165 10.14 -37.52 28.45
C ASN A 165 10.07 -38.47 27.22
N ILE A 166 9.74 -37.91 26.05
CA ILE A 166 9.65 -38.64 24.78
C ILE A 166 10.90 -38.31 23.94
N GLU A 167 11.45 -39.34 23.30
CA GLU A 167 12.55 -39.21 22.35
C GLU A 167 12.04 -38.74 20.98
N TYR A 168 12.50 -37.56 20.56
CA TYR A 168 12.28 -36.98 19.25
C TYR A 168 13.52 -37.11 18.37
N LEU A 169 13.30 -37.46 17.12
CA LEU A 169 14.31 -37.55 16.08
C LEU A 169 14.19 -36.34 15.15
N GLN A 170 15.24 -35.53 15.10
CA GLN A 170 15.34 -34.33 14.28
C GLN A 170 16.11 -34.63 13.01
N PHE A 171 15.60 -34.18 11.86
CA PHE A 171 16.28 -34.32 10.57
C PHE A 171 16.10 -33.08 9.70
N ARG A 172 17.08 -32.85 8.82
CA ARG A 172 17.09 -31.72 7.91
C ARG A 172 16.17 -31.98 6.73
N LYS A 173 15.28 -31.04 6.43
CA LYS A 173 14.35 -31.10 5.31
C LYS A 173 14.47 -29.85 4.46
N LEU A 174 14.89 -30.05 3.21
CA LEU A 174 14.92 -28.99 2.20
C LEU A 174 13.52 -28.84 1.60
N LYS A 175 12.82 -27.77 1.97
CA LYS A 175 11.55 -27.41 1.33
C LYS A 175 11.86 -26.45 0.20
N LYS A 176 11.57 -26.86 -1.04
CA LYS A 176 11.50 -25.94 -2.18
C LYS A 176 10.22 -25.14 -2.03
N GLU A 177 10.32 -23.93 -1.52
CA GLU A 177 9.19 -23.02 -1.43
C GLU A 177 9.25 -22.07 -2.62
N ILE A 178 8.18 -22.06 -3.41
CA ILE A 178 7.99 -21.06 -4.46
C ILE A 178 7.41 -19.85 -3.75
N ALA A 179 8.27 -18.89 -3.41
CA ALA A 179 7.80 -17.59 -2.95
C ALA A 179 7.13 -16.88 -4.15
N ARG A 180 5.82 -17.06 -4.29
CA ARG A 180 5.01 -16.27 -5.19
C ARG A 180 4.72 -14.94 -4.50
N GLY A 181 5.33 -13.86 -4.99
CA GLY A 181 4.81 -12.52 -4.75
C GLY A 181 3.46 -12.44 -5.46
N ASN A 182 2.37 -12.69 -4.73
CA ASN A 182 1.02 -12.60 -5.26
C ASN A 182 0.52 -11.16 -5.09
N GLU A 183 1.24 -10.20 -5.71
CA GLU A 183 0.73 -8.85 -5.90
C GLU A 183 0.17 -8.78 -7.32
N GLU A 184 -1.09 -9.17 -7.47
CA GLU A 184 -1.87 -8.78 -8.64
C GLU A 184 -2.24 -7.31 -8.48
N GLY A 185 -1.52 -6.44 -9.17
CA GLY A 185 -1.77 -5.01 -9.23
C GLY A 185 -0.97 -4.39 -10.36
N GLU A 186 -1.63 -3.59 -11.19
CA GLU A 186 -0.99 -2.84 -12.27
C GLU A 186 -0.61 -1.45 -11.74
N ARG A 187 0.65 -1.05 -11.84
CA ARG A 187 1.10 0.28 -11.38
C ARG A 187 1.24 1.24 -12.56
N VAL A 188 0.17 1.99 -12.82
CA VAL A 188 0.17 3.00 -13.88
C VAL A 188 1.03 4.22 -13.50
N GLU A 189 2.11 4.48 -14.25
CA GLU A 189 2.91 5.70 -14.10
C GLU A 189 2.39 6.82 -15.04
N GLY A 190 1.79 7.85 -14.46
CA GLY A 190 1.36 9.03 -15.21
C GLY A 190 2.53 9.96 -15.57
N THR A 191 2.56 10.45 -16.81
CA THR A 191 3.55 11.44 -17.29
C THR A 191 3.27 12.87 -16.81
N LYS A 192 2.03 13.16 -16.38
CA LYS A 192 1.60 14.48 -15.88
C LYS A 192 1.36 14.42 -14.38
N LYS A 193 1.77 15.50 -13.68
CA LYS A 193 1.44 15.68 -12.26
C LYS A 193 -0.07 15.90 -12.11
N VAL A 194 -0.70 15.09 -11.29
CA VAL A 194 -2.13 15.17 -10.96
C VAL A 194 -2.31 16.11 -9.77
N SER A 195 -3.27 17.03 -9.82
CA SER A 195 -3.59 17.90 -8.68
C SER A 195 -4.27 17.11 -7.55
N LYS A 196 -4.29 17.64 -6.32
CA LYS A 196 -4.93 16.98 -5.17
C LYS A 196 -6.42 16.71 -5.42
N GLU A 197 -7.12 17.66 -6.01
CA GLU A 197 -8.55 17.54 -6.36
C GLU A 197 -8.78 16.46 -7.42
N GLN A 198 -7.92 16.40 -8.44
CA GLN A 198 -7.98 15.35 -9.48
C GLN A 198 -7.66 13.96 -8.90
N ALA A 199 -6.72 13.88 -7.96
CA ALA A 199 -6.39 12.64 -7.27
C ALA A 199 -7.56 12.11 -6.43
N HIS A 200 -8.27 13.00 -5.72
CA HIS A 200 -9.48 12.62 -4.98
C HIS A 200 -10.62 12.19 -5.92
N ALA A 201 -10.86 12.93 -7.00
CA ALA A 201 -11.87 12.54 -7.99
C ALA A 201 -11.57 11.17 -8.63
N MET A 202 -10.30 10.89 -8.95
CA MET A 202 -9.87 9.58 -9.45
C MET A 202 -10.06 8.49 -8.39
N ALA A 203 -9.70 8.74 -7.13
CA ALA A 203 -9.91 7.77 -6.05
C ALA A 203 -11.41 7.45 -5.83
N ASP A 204 -12.28 8.46 -5.91
CA ASP A 204 -13.73 8.28 -5.80
C ASP A 204 -14.30 7.46 -6.96
N VAL A 205 -13.81 7.67 -8.19
CA VAL A 205 -14.22 6.86 -9.35
C VAL A 205 -13.70 5.42 -9.23
N MET A 206 -12.44 5.23 -8.85
CA MET A 206 -11.84 3.91 -8.71
C MET A 206 -12.47 3.10 -7.56
N SER A 207 -12.84 3.76 -6.46
CA SER A 207 -13.54 3.11 -5.35
C SER A 207 -14.96 2.66 -5.74
N LYS A 208 -15.68 3.44 -6.55
CA LYS A 208 -16.98 3.03 -7.13
C LYS A 208 -16.85 1.80 -8.04
N LEU A 209 -15.73 1.68 -8.74
CA LEU A 209 -15.38 0.51 -9.56
C LEU A 209 -14.84 -0.67 -8.74
N LYS A 210 -14.76 -0.54 -7.41
CA LYS A 210 -14.16 -1.52 -6.47
C LYS A 210 -12.70 -1.85 -6.77
N TRP A 211 -11.97 -0.96 -7.43
CA TRP A 211 -10.55 -1.11 -7.70
C TRP A 211 -9.73 -0.52 -6.54
N LYS A 212 -8.73 -1.28 -6.06
CA LYS A 212 -7.78 -0.79 -5.05
C LYS A 212 -6.70 0.04 -5.74
N PHE A 213 -6.90 1.35 -5.78
CA PHE A 213 -5.99 2.30 -6.42
C PHE A 213 -5.10 3.02 -5.38
N GLN A 214 -3.80 3.18 -5.67
CA GLN A 214 -2.85 3.88 -4.82
C GLN A 214 -1.99 4.86 -5.63
N LEU A 215 -1.93 6.12 -5.22
CA LEU A 215 -1.13 7.17 -5.88
C LEU A 215 0.20 7.38 -5.12
N THR A 216 1.29 6.81 -5.64
CA THR A 216 2.62 6.89 -5.02
C THR A 216 3.27 8.28 -5.05
N LYS A 217 2.75 9.26 -5.82
CA LYS A 217 3.38 10.59 -5.98
C LYS A 217 2.47 11.80 -5.71
N ALA A 218 1.16 11.63 -5.57
CA ALA A 218 0.28 12.73 -5.14
C ALA A 218 0.36 12.98 -3.61
N SER A 219 0.93 12.03 -2.86
CA SER A 219 1.06 12.08 -1.40
C SER A 219 2.32 12.77 -0.87
N ALA A 220 3.21 13.28 -1.75
CA ALA A 220 4.44 13.98 -1.35
C ALA A 220 4.20 15.33 -0.63
N GLY A 221 2.93 15.77 -0.47
CA GLY A 221 2.55 16.98 0.25
C GLY A 221 1.61 16.78 1.45
N SER A 222 1.09 15.58 1.69
CA SER A 222 0.28 15.27 2.88
C SER A 222 0.13 13.77 3.01
N GLY A 223 0.66 13.22 4.11
CA GLY A 223 0.74 11.78 4.39
C GLY A 223 -0.61 11.10 4.44
N GLN A 224 -1.02 10.50 3.33
CA GLN A 224 -2.19 9.64 3.27
C GLN A 224 -1.99 8.59 2.17
N ASP A 225 -1.38 7.47 2.56
CA ASP A 225 -1.40 6.22 1.81
C ASP A 225 -2.51 5.33 2.38
N PRO A 226 -3.50 4.88 1.59
CA PRO A 226 -4.59 4.03 2.06
C PRO A 226 -4.20 2.54 2.26
N LYS A 227 -2.90 2.20 2.22
CA LYS A 227 -2.35 0.94 2.76
C LYS A 227 -1.19 1.14 3.73
N ALA A 228 -0.91 2.38 4.15
CA ALA A 228 -0.08 2.64 5.33
C ALA A 228 -0.91 2.60 6.62
N ASP A 229 -2.23 2.39 6.52
CA ASP A 229 -3.14 2.36 7.68
C ASP A 229 -2.97 1.11 8.56
N GLU A 230 -2.20 0.09 8.11
CA GLU A 230 -1.89 -1.12 8.89
C GLU A 230 -0.45 -1.13 9.48
N LYS A 231 0.33 -0.08 9.25
CA LYS A 231 1.64 0.11 9.90
C LYS A 231 1.73 1.50 10.52
N LEU A 232 0.81 1.78 11.45
CA LEU A 232 0.96 2.85 12.46
C LEU A 232 1.54 2.32 13.77
N MET A 233 2.32 1.25 13.68
CA MET A 233 3.35 0.94 14.65
C MET A 233 4.68 1.33 14.02
N ASN A 234 5.53 2.04 14.78
CA ASN A 234 6.95 2.13 14.45
C ASN A 234 7.48 0.69 14.22
N GLU A 235 8.64 0.52 13.59
CA GLU A 235 9.25 -0.81 13.37
C GLU A 235 9.36 -1.69 14.64
N ASN A 236 9.17 -1.09 15.82
CA ASN A 236 9.17 -1.69 17.16
C ASN A 236 7.77 -1.89 17.79
N GLY A 237 6.66 -1.76 17.08
CA GLY A 237 5.31 -1.95 17.66
C GLY A 237 4.72 -0.73 18.39
N GLY A 238 5.45 0.38 18.48
CA GLY A 238 5.06 1.55 19.29
C GLY A 238 4.33 2.65 18.52
N ILE A 239 3.53 3.47 19.22
CA ILE A 239 2.79 4.59 18.63
C ILE A 239 3.74 5.67 18.07
N PRO A 240 3.48 6.24 16.88
CA PRO A 240 4.28 7.30 16.29
C PRO A 240 4.40 8.55 17.19
N GLN A 241 5.60 9.15 17.23
CA GLN A 241 5.90 10.36 18.00
C GLN A 241 4.96 11.54 17.68
N ASN A 242 4.50 11.66 16.44
CA ASN A 242 3.58 12.73 16.04
C ASN A 242 2.22 12.61 16.75
N ILE A 243 1.74 11.39 16.97
CA ILE A 243 0.48 11.13 17.67
C ILE A 243 0.64 11.39 19.17
N LYS A 244 1.77 10.99 19.77
CA LYS A 244 2.08 11.32 21.17
C LYS A 244 2.14 12.83 21.40
N LYS A 245 2.73 13.60 20.47
CA LYS A 245 2.72 15.06 20.49
C LYS A 245 1.30 15.64 20.39
N LEU A 246 0.45 15.06 19.55
CA LEU A 246 -0.94 15.50 19.41
C LEU A 246 -1.76 15.22 20.69
N ALA A 247 -1.63 14.02 21.25
CA ALA A 247 -2.27 13.64 22.51
C ALA A 247 -1.81 14.52 23.69
N THR A 248 -0.52 14.88 23.73
CA THR A 248 0.01 15.83 24.73
C THR A 248 -0.65 17.20 24.60
N LYS A 249 -0.77 17.73 23.37
CA LYS A 249 -1.48 19.01 23.13
C LYS A 249 -2.95 18.94 23.53
N ALA A 250 -3.63 17.82 23.25
CA ALA A 250 -5.02 17.62 23.65
C ALA A 250 -5.15 17.61 25.18
N LYS A 251 -4.23 16.94 25.87
CA LYS A 251 -4.15 16.92 27.34
C LYS A 251 -3.96 18.32 27.91
N ASP A 252 -3.01 19.09 27.40
CA ASP A 252 -2.73 20.45 27.87
C ASP A 252 -3.96 21.37 27.68
N ALA A 253 -4.69 21.21 26.57
CA ALA A 253 -5.92 21.95 26.31
C ALA A 253 -7.02 21.60 27.32
N CYS A 254 -7.22 20.31 27.61
CA CYS A 254 -8.17 19.84 28.62
C CYS A 254 -7.81 20.37 30.01
N GLU A 255 -6.54 20.29 30.43
CA GLU A 255 -6.08 20.77 31.74
C GLU A 255 -6.33 22.27 31.91
N ARG A 256 -6.06 23.06 30.86
CA ARG A 256 -6.32 24.50 30.87
C ARG A 256 -7.80 24.82 31.06
N LEU A 257 -8.69 24.13 30.35
CA LEU A 257 -10.13 24.33 30.47
C LEU A 257 -10.68 23.85 31.82
N LEU A 258 -10.20 22.72 32.35
CA LEU A 258 -10.61 22.27 33.69
C LEU A 258 -10.19 23.26 34.78
N LYS A 259 -9.01 23.87 34.66
CA LYS A 259 -8.58 24.92 35.61
C LYS A 259 -9.54 26.11 35.58
N ASP A 260 -9.98 26.54 34.41
CA ASP A 260 -10.97 27.61 34.26
C ASP A 260 -12.36 27.18 34.76
N GLY A 261 -12.80 25.96 34.42
CA GLY A 261 -14.08 25.39 34.85
C GLY A 261 -14.17 25.21 36.37
N SER A 262 -13.07 24.85 37.03
CA SER A 262 -13.03 24.66 38.49
C SER A 262 -13.41 25.92 39.27
N LYS A 263 -13.01 27.10 38.79
CA LYS A 263 -13.36 28.39 39.40
C LYS A 263 -14.85 28.71 39.26
N LEU A 264 -15.46 28.30 38.14
CA LEU A 264 -16.87 28.53 37.86
C LEU A 264 -17.76 27.53 38.59
N ILE A 265 -17.30 26.29 38.79
CA ILE A 265 -18.01 25.26 39.55
C ILE A 265 -18.16 25.62 41.03
N ALA A 266 -17.22 26.39 41.59
CA ALA A 266 -17.32 26.90 42.96
C ALA A 266 -18.51 27.87 43.15
N GLN A 267 -19.08 28.41 42.07
CA GLN A 267 -20.26 29.27 42.10
C GLN A 267 -21.52 28.43 41.89
N ALA A 268 -22.35 28.29 42.94
CA ALA A 268 -23.54 27.43 42.94
C ALA A 268 -24.48 27.71 41.74
N ASP A 269 -24.63 28.98 41.36
CA ASP A 269 -25.49 29.41 40.26
C ASP A 269 -25.03 28.98 38.86
N LEU A 270 -23.72 28.72 38.69
CA LEU A 270 -23.10 28.36 37.41
C LEU A 270 -22.73 26.88 37.35
N GLN A 271 -22.74 26.20 38.50
CA GLN A 271 -22.37 24.81 38.62
C GLN A 271 -23.17 23.92 37.64
N GLY A 272 -24.47 24.16 37.49
CA GLY A 272 -25.33 23.39 36.58
C GLY A 272 -24.92 23.44 35.10
N LEU A 273 -24.27 24.53 34.66
CA LEU A 273 -23.84 24.70 33.25
C LEU A 273 -22.52 24.02 32.94
N VAL A 274 -21.63 23.94 33.93
CA VAL A 274 -20.20 23.58 33.72
C VAL A 274 -19.90 22.18 34.28
N LYS A 275 -20.73 21.64 35.17
CA LYS A 275 -20.47 20.37 35.87
C LYS A 275 -20.38 19.17 34.93
N GLU A 276 -21.23 19.09 33.91
CA GLU A 276 -21.25 17.97 32.98
C GLU A 276 -20.00 17.98 32.08
N GLY A 277 -19.70 19.10 31.43
CA GLY A 277 -18.50 19.24 30.62
C GLY A 277 -17.20 19.06 31.42
N TYR A 278 -17.16 19.51 32.68
CA TYR A 278 -16.01 19.27 33.57
C TYR A 278 -15.80 17.77 33.85
N LYS A 279 -16.88 17.02 34.11
CA LYS A 279 -16.80 15.57 34.30
C LYS A 279 -16.29 14.89 33.03
N THR A 280 -16.80 15.27 31.86
CA THR A 280 -16.40 14.70 30.56
C THR A 280 -14.92 14.96 30.27
N LEU A 281 -14.44 16.20 30.40
CA LEU A 281 -13.03 16.52 30.19
C LEU A 281 -12.11 15.85 31.22
N SER A 282 -12.56 15.68 32.47
CA SER A 282 -11.80 14.96 33.48
C SER A 282 -11.58 13.49 33.09
N THR A 283 -12.61 12.84 32.52
CA THR A 283 -12.50 11.48 31.97
C THR A 283 -11.54 11.44 30.77
N HIS A 284 -11.62 12.43 29.88
CA HIS A 284 -10.70 12.52 28.73
C HIS A 284 -9.23 12.67 29.14
N ILE A 285 -8.93 13.41 30.22
CA ILE A 285 -7.56 13.49 30.76
C ILE A 285 -7.08 12.13 31.27
N GLN A 286 -7.94 11.37 31.98
CA GLN A 286 -7.58 10.04 32.43
C GLN A 286 -7.29 9.11 31.24
N ASN A 287 -8.14 9.15 30.21
CA ASN A 287 -7.95 8.38 28.99
C ASN A 287 -6.67 8.78 28.24
N LEU A 288 -6.37 10.07 28.13
CA LEU A 288 -5.14 10.57 27.50
C LEU A 288 -3.89 10.19 28.29
N ASN A 289 -3.95 10.19 29.63
CA ASN A 289 -2.84 9.75 30.47
C ASN A 289 -2.58 8.25 30.30
N ASN A 290 -3.63 7.43 30.29
CA ASN A 290 -3.52 5.99 30.04
C ASN A 290 -2.93 5.73 28.64
N PHE A 291 -3.43 6.44 27.63
CA PHE A 291 -2.92 6.36 26.27
C PHE A 291 -1.43 6.74 26.17
N LEU A 292 -0.99 7.80 26.84
CA LEU A 292 0.41 8.24 26.82
C LEU A 292 1.35 7.31 27.60
N MET A 293 0.85 6.62 28.62
CA MET A 293 1.64 5.71 29.47
C MET A 293 1.74 4.29 28.90
N PHE A 294 0.61 3.74 28.43
CA PHE A 294 0.50 2.33 28.06
C PHE A 294 0.39 2.11 26.54
N ASP A 295 0.30 3.18 25.74
CA ASP A 295 0.05 3.10 24.30
C ASP A 295 -1.28 2.34 23.97
N GLU A 296 -2.24 2.38 24.90
CA GLU A 296 -3.55 1.70 24.82
C GLU A 296 -4.71 2.69 24.70
N LEU A 297 -5.73 2.33 23.91
CA LEU A 297 -6.97 3.09 23.82
C LEU A 297 -7.96 2.64 24.93
N PRO A 298 -8.81 3.55 25.45
CA PRO A 298 -9.72 3.28 26.58
C PRO A 298 -10.86 2.30 26.26
N SER A 299 -11.12 2.05 24.99
CA SER A 299 -11.97 0.96 24.53
C SER A 299 -11.03 -0.08 23.95
N ASP A 300 -11.21 -1.37 24.20
CA ASP A 300 -10.41 -2.51 23.68
C ASP A 300 -10.26 -2.57 22.14
N ALA A 301 -10.66 -1.52 21.44
CA ALA A 301 -10.37 -1.23 20.06
C ALA A 301 -8.87 -1.29 19.78
N SER A 302 -8.54 -1.98 18.68
CA SER A 302 -7.19 -1.98 18.15
C SER A 302 -6.73 -0.55 17.86
N VAL A 303 -5.45 -0.29 18.17
CA VAL A 303 -4.78 0.98 17.88
C VAL A 303 -4.61 1.11 16.37
N ASN A 304 -5.66 1.57 15.71
CA ASN A 304 -5.69 1.88 14.29
C ASN A 304 -5.98 3.38 14.08
N LYS A 305 -5.68 3.90 12.89
CA LYS A 305 -5.82 5.32 12.56
C LYS A 305 -7.23 5.85 12.82
N ALA A 306 -8.25 5.12 12.36
CA ALA A 306 -9.63 5.55 12.50
C ALA A 306 -10.05 5.62 13.97
N SER A 307 -9.66 4.64 14.79
CA SER A 307 -9.89 4.65 16.23
C SER A 307 -9.20 5.84 16.90
N LEU A 308 -7.96 6.15 16.52
CA LEU A 308 -7.19 7.29 17.04
C LEU A 308 -7.77 8.64 16.61
N GLU A 309 -8.14 8.80 15.34
CA GLU A 309 -8.77 10.00 14.81
C GLU A 309 -10.15 10.22 15.43
N ASN A 310 -10.93 9.17 15.61
CA ASN A 310 -12.22 9.23 16.31
C ASN A 310 -12.02 9.58 17.79
N PHE A 311 -11.06 8.96 18.47
CA PHE A 311 -10.75 9.24 19.88
C PHE A 311 -10.33 10.70 20.09
N ILE A 312 -9.35 11.19 19.33
CA ILE A 312 -8.87 12.57 19.42
C ILE A 312 -9.94 13.55 18.91
N GLY A 313 -10.70 13.17 17.88
CA GLY A 313 -11.81 13.95 17.33
C GLY A 313 -12.94 14.18 18.34
N HIS A 314 -13.33 13.14 19.08
CA HIS A 314 -14.31 13.25 20.16
C HIS A 314 -13.81 14.17 21.27
N ILE A 315 -12.54 14.04 21.68
CA ILE A 315 -11.95 14.95 22.67
C ILE A 315 -11.99 16.40 22.18
N ALA A 316 -11.65 16.66 20.91
CA ALA A 316 -11.66 18.00 20.35
C ALA A 316 -13.07 18.62 20.34
N GLN A 317 -14.10 17.85 19.96
CA GLN A 317 -15.50 18.28 19.97
C GLN A 317 -15.97 18.64 21.39
N ASP A 318 -15.67 17.79 22.38
CA ASP A 318 -16.06 18.03 23.77
C ASP A 318 -15.31 19.23 24.38
N VAL A 319 -14.04 19.41 24.02
CA VAL A 319 -13.24 20.59 24.40
C VAL A 319 -13.85 21.87 23.84
N GLU A 320 -14.26 21.87 22.58
CA GLU A 320 -14.90 23.04 21.95
C GLU A 320 -16.25 23.36 22.60
N LYS A 321 -17.08 22.34 22.82
CA LYS A 321 -18.37 22.47 23.52
C LYS A 321 -18.18 23.05 24.92
N PHE A 322 -17.26 22.48 25.71
CA PHE A 322 -17.02 22.92 27.07
C PHE A 322 -16.41 24.33 27.14
N ASN A 323 -15.56 24.70 26.19
CA ASN A 323 -15.09 26.08 26.08
C ASN A 323 -16.26 27.05 25.85
N GLY A 324 -17.24 26.68 25.01
CA GLY A 324 -18.47 27.44 24.82
C GLY A 324 -19.29 27.60 26.12
N GLU A 325 -19.45 26.51 26.89
CA GLU A 325 -20.12 26.51 28.19
C GLU A 325 -19.40 27.42 29.20
N ILE A 326 -18.06 27.39 29.25
CA ILE A 326 -17.24 28.27 30.09
C ILE A 326 -17.45 29.74 29.70
N GLN A 327 -17.47 30.07 28.41
CA GLN A 327 -17.68 31.45 27.97
C GLN A 327 -19.09 31.94 28.32
N ALA A 328 -20.11 31.10 28.15
CA ALA A 328 -21.48 31.40 28.55
C ALA A 328 -21.60 31.62 30.07
N ALA A 329 -20.94 30.79 30.88
CA ALA A 329 -20.90 30.93 32.32
C ALA A 329 -20.17 32.22 32.76
N LYS A 330 -19.02 32.55 32.13
CA LYS A 330 -18.30 33.82 32.36
C LYS A 330 -19.17 35.03 32.02
N ALA A 331 -19.92 34.99 30.92
CA ALA A 331 -20.84 36.06 30.53
C ALA A 331 -21.97 36.24 31.55
N ARG A 332 -22.56 35.13 32.06
CA ARG A 332 -23.58 35.19 33.12
C ARG A 332 -23.03 35.73 34.43
N ALA A 333 -21.80 35.35 34.81
CA ALA A 333 -21.13 35.89 35.99
C ALA A 333 -20.96 37.41 35.89
N LYS A 334 -20.52 37.91 34.72
CA LYS A 334 -20.31 39.34 34.46
C LYS A 334 -21.61 40.14 34.39
N ALA A 335 -22.71 39.53 33.94
CA ALA A 335 -24.02 40.20 33.91
C ALA A 335 -24.64 40.38 35.31
N LYS A 336 -24.20 39.58 36.30
CA LYS A 336 -24.65 39.69 37.69
C LYS A 336 -23.81 40.64 38.54
N SER A 337 -22.58 40.95 38.13
CA SER A 337 -21.65 41.87 38.82
C SER A 337 -21.91 43.31 38.41
#